data_AF-A0A2E1IWD5-F1
#
_entry.id   AF-A0A2E1IWD5-F1
#
_cell.length_a   1.000
_cell.length_b   1.000
_cell.length_c   1.000
_cell.angle_alpha   90.00
_cell.angle_beta   90.00
_cell.angle_gamma   90.00
#
_symmetry.space_group_name_H-M   'P 1'
#
loop_
_entity.id
_entity.type
_entity.pdbx_description
1 polymer ?
#
loop_
_entity_poly.entity_id
_entity_poly.type
_entity_poly.pdbx_seq_one_letter_code
_entity_poly.pdbx_strand_id
1 'polypeptide(L)'
;AKSSGTFYAEEATGEDAIIKKSDATWKEGIKDRMTSGAFGNKKNTPKYLDYVIFGNMIVLCPIEISSSEIGASDPMENCRNMLSKLSID
;
A
#
# COMPACT_ATOMS: atom_id res chain seq x y z
N ALA A 1 -13.44 2.75 -11.09
CA ALA A 1 -12.35 2.01 -10.43
C ALA A 1 -12.39 0.51 -10.69
N LYS A 2 -13.43 -0.22 -10.26
CA LYS A 2 -13.40 -1.69 -10.17
C LYS A 2 -13.01 -2.46 -11.45
N SER A 3 -13.31 -1.96 -12.65
CA SER A 3 -13.02 -2.65 -13.91
C SER A 3 -11.69 -2.28 -14.58
N SER A 4 -11.01 -1.20 -14.16
CA SER A 4 -9.76 -0.73 -14.80
C SER A 4 -8.62 -0.43 -13.83
N GLY A 5 -8.92 -0.23 -12.54
CA GLY A 5 -7.95 0.17 -11.54
C GLY A 5 -7.44 -0.97 -10.64
N THR A 6 -8.20 -2.06 -10.51
CA THR A 6 -7.85 -3.15 -9.59
C THR A 6 -6.58 -3.86 -10.01
N PHE A 7 -6.34 -4.02 -11.32
CA PHE A 7 -5.08 -4.55 -11.84
C PHE A 7 -3.85 -3.77 -11.32
N TYR A 8 -3.92 -2.44 -11.26
CA TYR A 8 -2.83 -1.62 -10.72
C TYR A 8 -2.72 -1.73 -9.20
N ALA A 9 -3.83 -1.97 -8.51
CA ALA A 9 -3.86 -2.20 -7.07
C ALA A 9 -3.20 -3.54 -6.74
N GLU A 10 -3.61 -4.61 -7.43
CA GLU A 10 -3.04 -5.95 -7.35
C GLU A 10 -1.54 -5.93 -7.65
N GLU A 11 -1.08 -5.19 -8.67
CA GLU A 11 0.35 -4.99 -8.92
C GLU A 11 1.09 -4.28 -7.77
N ALA A 12 0.44 -3.30 -7.12
CA ALA A 12 1.06 -2.40 -6.16
C ALA A 12 0.99 -2.88 -4.69
N THR A 13 0.28 -3.97 -4.41
CA THR A 13 0.03 -4.49 -3.05
C THR A 13 0.44 -5.94 -2.91
N GLY A 14 0.65 -6.37 -1.67
CA GLY A 14 1.02 -7.75 -1.34
C GLY A 14 2.52 -7.93 -1.18
N GLU A 15 2.94 -9.13 -0.76
CA GLU A 15 4.35 -9.45 -0.56
C GLU A 15 5.15 -9.49 -1.88
N ASP A 16 4.45 -9.75 -2.98
CA ASP A 16 4.94 -9.85 -4.34
C ASP A 16 4.76 -8.55 -5.16
N ALA A 17 4.35 -7.45 -4.51
CA ALA A 17 4.12 -6.18 -5.18
C ALA A 17 5.31 -5.72 -6.03
N ILE A 18 5.02 -5.17 -7.21
CA ILE A 18 6.04 -4.68 -8.13
C ILE A 18 6.52 -3.29 -7.70
N ILE A 19 7.68 -3.27 -7.06
CA ILE A 19 8.33 -2.04 -6.54
C ILE A 19 9.55 -1.59 -7.37
N LYS A 20 9.82 -2.26 -8.49
CA LYS A 20 10.89 -1.91 -9.43
C LYS A 20 10.34 -1.26 -10.69
N LYS A 21 10.92 -0.12 -11.08
CA LYS A 21 10.43 0.70 -12.20
C LYS A 21 10.53 -0.02 -13.55
N SER A 22 11.49 -0.93 -13.69
CA SER A 22 11.68 -1.75 -14.89
C SER A 22 10.51 -2.71 -15.12
N ASP A 23 9.89 -3.18 -14.04
CA ASP A 23 8.96 -4.30 -14.05
C ASP A 23 7.50 -3.83 -13.94
N ALA A 24 7.28 -2.60 -13.45
CA ALA A 24 5.95 -2.06 -13.21
C ALA A 24 5.24 -1.60 -14.49
N THR A 25 3.95 -1.92 -14.59
CA THR A 25 3.06 -1.35 -15.61
C THR A 25 2.67 0.08 -15.24
N TRP A 26 2.46 0.35 -13.94
CA TRP A 26 2.28 1.71 -13.43
C TRP A 26 3.61 2.25 -12.90
N LYS A 27 4.24 3.18 -13.62
CA LYS A 27 5.61 3.66 -13.31
C LYS A 27 5.65 4.91 -12.43
N GLU A 28 4.59 5.72 -12.45
CA GLU A 28 4.51 6.93 -11.63
C GLU A 28 4.40 6.58 -10.14
N GLY A 29 5.04 7.39 -9.30
CA GLY A 29 4.99 7.21 -7.84
C GLY A 29 5.55 5.88 -7.32
N ILE A 30 6.33 5.12 -8.11
CA ILE A 30 6.79 3.79 -7.67
C ILE A 30 7.69 3.82 -6.43
N LYS A 31 8.46 4.91 -6.26
CA LYS A 31 9.27 5.11 -5.05
C LYS A 31 8.41 5.33 -3.81
N ASP A 32 7.19 5.87 -3.95
CA ASP A 32 6.27 6.13 -2.84
C ASP A 32 5.54 4.86 -2.38
N ARG A 33 5.53 3.82 -3.22
CA ARG A 33 4.95 2.49 -2.97
C ARG A 33 5.89 1.50 -2.28
N MET A 34 7.11 1.92 -1.95
CA MET A 34 8.09 1.07 -1.28
C MET A 34 8.67 1.76 -0.05
N THR A 35 8.99 0.94 0.95
CA THR A 35 9.84 1.36 2.07
C THR A 35 11.28 1.05 1.68
N SER A 36 12.11 2.09 1.62
CA SER A 36 13.56 1.92 1.42
C SER A 36 14.16 1.40 2.72
N GLY A 37 14.98 0.36 2.61
CA GLY A 37 15.80 -0.06 3.74
C GLY A 37 16.77 1.04 4.18
N ALA A 38 17.01 1.17 5.48
CA ALA A 38 18.06 2.05 5.99
C ALA A 38 19.45 1.58 5.52
N PHE A 39 20.36 2.54 5.35
CA PHE A 39 21.73 2.40 4.86
C PHE A 39 22.36 1.04 5.19
N GLY A 40 22.75 0.31 4.14
CA GLY A 40 23.78 -0.73 4.25
C GLY A 40 23.37 -2.15 3.96
N ASN A 41 22.11 -2.61 4.09
CA ASN A 41 21.71 -3.99 3.70
C ASN A 41 20.20 -4.36 3.80
N LYS A 42 19.26 -3.41 3.84
CA LYS A 42 17.83 -3.77 3.88
C LYS A 42 17.21 -3.69 2.47
N LYS A 43 16.71 -4.82 1.98
CA LYS A 43 15.95 -4.94 0.71
C LYS A 43 14.78 -3.97 0.74
N ASN A 44 14.48 -3.33 -0.39
CA ASN A 44 13.25 -2.55 -0.54
C ASN A 44 12.05 -3.48 -0.32
N THR A 45 11.08 -3.03 0.47
CA THR A 45 9.85 -3.79 0.72
C THR A 45 8.65 -3.03 0.17
N PRO A 46 7.58 -3.74 -0.23
CA PRO A 46 6.29 -3.13 -0.46
C PRO A 46 5.85 -2.31 0.77
N LYS A 47 5.26 -1.14 0.51
CA LYS A 47 4.67 -0.29 1.56
C LYS A 47 3.22 -0.65 1.86
N TYR A 48 2.53 -1.24 0.88
CA TYR A 48 1.12 -1.59 0.93
C TYR A 48 0.97 -3.09 0.77
N LEU A 49 0.19 -3.75 1.64
CA LEU A 49 -0.05 -5.20 1.56
C LEU A 49 -1.47 -5.55 1.14
N ASP A 50 -2.39 -4.60 1.15
CA ASP A 50 -3.76 -4.80 0.70
C ASP A 50 -4.34 -3.50 0.11
N TYR A 51 -5.56 -3.55 -0.40
CA TYR A 51 -6.31 -2.38 -0.83
C TYR A 51 -7.81 -2.57 -0.60
N VAL A 52 -8.52 -1.46 -0.51
CA VAL A 52 -9.99 -1.44 -0.48
C VAL A 52 -10.55 -0.60 -1.61
N ILE A 53 -11.77 -0.94 -2.04
CA ILE A 53 -12.56 -0.12 -2.95
C ILE A 53 -13.54 0.69 -2.10
N PHE A 54 -13.34 2.00 -2.03
CA PHE A 54 -14.22 2.93 -1.34
C PHE A 54 -14.96 3.79 -2.36
N GLY A 55 -16.22 3.43 -2.66
CA GLY A 55 -17.00 4.04 -3.74
C GLY A 55 -16.34 3.79 -5.11
N ASN A 56 -15.93 4.87 -5.78
CA ASN A 56 -15.18 4.82 -7.05
C ASN A 56 -13.66 4.97 -6.90
N MET A 57 -13.14 4.97 -5.66
CA MET A 57 -11.71 5.11 -5.36
C MET A 57 -11.10 3.76 -4.96
N ILE A 58 -9.81 3.60 -5.24
CA ILE A 58 -8.97 2.51 -4.74
C ILE A 58 -8.03 3.12 -3.71
N VAL A 59 -8.02 2.54 -2.52
CA VAL A 59 -7.20 2.99 -1.40
C VAL A 59 -6.22 1.87 -1.06
N LEU A 60 -4.92 2.14 -1.20
CA LEU A 60 -3.87 1.19 -0.85
C LEU A 60 -3.63 1.24 0.67
N CYS A 61 -3.60 0.07 1.29
CA CYS A 61 -3.58 -0.10 2.74
C CYS A 61 -2.15 -0.28 3.25
N PRO A 62 -1.59 0.71 3.97
CA PRO A 62 -0.20 0.69 4.38
C PRO A 62 0.03 -0.28 5.54
N ILE A 63 1.27 -0.73 5.67
CA ILE A 63 1.75 -1.39 6.89
C ILE A 63 2.69 -0.48 7.66
N GLU A 64 2.60 -0.51 8.99
CA GLU A 64 3.58 0.09 9.86
C GLU A 64 4.43 -1.00 10.50
N ILE A 65 5.68 -1.10 10.06
CA ILE A 65 6.61 -2.16 10.49
C ILE A 65 7.28 -1.78 11.83
N SER A 66 7.20 -0.52 12.26
CA SER A 66 7.99 0.04 13.37
C SER A 66 7.20 0.34 14.65
N SER A 67 5.91 0.03 14.72
CA SER A 67 5.07 0.47 15.83
C SER A 67 4.96 -0.60 16.92
N SER A 68 5.04 -0.13 18.17
CA SER A 68 4.76 -0.88 19.39
C SER A 68 3.25 -1.12 19.61
N GLU A 69 2.45 -0.97 18.55
CA GLU A 69 0.99 -1.03 18.57
C GLU A 69 0.49 -2.37 18.00
N ILE A 70 -0.37 -3.04 18.77
CA ILE A 70 -1.02 -4.28 18.34
C ILE A 70 -1.92 -3.98 17.13
N GLY A 71 -1.65 -4.60 15.99
CA GLY A 71 -2.44 -4.44 14.77
C GLY A 71 -1.92 -3.39 13.78
N ALA A 72 -0.85 -2.66 14.07
CA ALA A 72 -0.29 -1.69 13.12
C ALA A 72 0.38 -2.36 11.89
N SER A 73 0.66 -3.66 11.98
CA SER A 73 1.02 -4.50 10.84
C SER A 73 -0.19 -5.05 10.07
N ASP A 74 -1.43 -4.86 10.55
CA ASP A 74 -2.66 -5.22 9.83
C ASP A 74 -3.00 -4.11 8.82
N PRO A 75 -2.84 -4.36 7.52
CA PRO A 75 -3.09 -3.33 6.50
C PRO A 75 -4.56 -2.89 6.51
N MET A 76 -5.48 -3.82 6.73
CA MET A 76 -6.91 -3.57 6.59
C MET A 76 -7.42 -2.69 7.73
N GLU A 77 -6.94 -2.92 8.95
CA GLU A 77 -7.24 -2.07 10.11
C GLU A 77 -6.65 -0.67 9.94
N ASN A 78 -5.44 -0.54 9.39
CA ASN A 78 -4.84 0.76 9.06
C ASN A 78 -5.70 1.55 8.05
N CYS A 79 -6.19 0.87 7.01
CA CYS A 79 -7.12 1.44 6.05
C CYS A 79 -8.42 1.90 6.71
N ARG A 80 -9.02 1.06 7.56
CA ARG A 80 -10.24 1.38 8.30
C ARG A 80 -10.05 2.60 9.20
N ASN A 81 -8.94 2.67 9.92
CA ASN A 81 -8.59 3.78 10.81
C ASN A 81 -8.36 5.09 10.07
N MET A 82 -7.83 5.02 8.85
CA MET A 82 -7.70 6.20 7.99
C MET A 82 -9.06 6.63 7.44
N LEU A 83 -9.84 5.69 6.91
CA LEU A 83 -11.12 5.98 6.26
C LEU A 83 -12.18 6.47 7.26
N SER A 84 -12.16 6.01 8.51
CA SER A 84 -13.09 6.48 9.55
C SER A 84 -12.94 7.98 9.83
N LYS A 85 -11.75 8.54 9.62
CA LYS A 85 -11.48 9.99 9.77
C LYS A 85 -11.98 10.83 8.59
N LEU A 86 -12.33 10.19 7.47
CA LEU A 86 -12.87 10.87 6.29
C LEU A 86 -14.39 10.98 6.31
N SER A 87 -15.06 10.26 7.22
CA SER A 87 -16.49 10.44 7.46
C SER A 87 -16.68 11.76 8.20
N ILE A 88 -16.94 12.82 7.42
CA ILE A 88 -17.40 14.11 7.94
C ILE A 88 -18.91 13.97 8.09
N ASP A 89 -19.40 14.04 9.33
CA ASP A 89 -20.83 14.19 9.63
C ASP A 89 -21.39 15.50 9.03
#